data_AF-A0A645IHZ9-F1
#
_entry.id   AF-A0A645IHZ9-F1
#
_cell.length_a   1.000
_cell.length_b   1.000
_cell.length_c   1.000
_cell.angle_alpha   90.00
_cell.angle_beta   90.00
_cell.angle_gamma   90.00
#
_symmetry.space_group_name_H-M   'P 1'
#
loop_
_entity.id
_entity.type
_entity.pdbx_description
1 polymer ?
#
loop_
_entity_poly.entity_id
_entity_poly.type
_entity_poly.pdbx_seq_one_letter_code
_entity_poly.pdbx_strand_id
1 'polypeptide(L)'
;MNDNINNTENKNEKSKETATQDQTFTLEYVLKKIDTIRMDTEHIHEAINTIGKMQNNESVNGGFGDQAKAEAVAAAVQSRETTNQQLLKLYEKMYDDLKPQPQSPFKEKALAMAMTAMDNGCFDEFSSLLDTLRHS
;
A
#
# COMPACT_ATOMS: atom_id res chain seq x y z
N MET A 1 53.34 -8.41 38.05
CA MET A 1 52.88 -7.46 37.01
C MET A 1 51.40 -7.31 37.22
N ASN A 2 51.01 -6.37 38.09
CA ASN A 2 49.64 -5.94 38.28
C ASN A 2 49.54 -4.49 37.80
N ASP A 3 48.31 -4.08 37.51
CA ASP A 3 47.82 -2.74 37.17
C ASP A 3 47.56 -2.53 35.67
N ASN A 4 46.32 -2.78 35.26
CA ASN A 4 45.47 -1.73 34.68
C ASN A 4 44.01 -2.22 34.56
N ILE A 5 43.22 -2.00 35.62
CA ILE A 5 41.75 -1.92 35.55
C ILE A 5 41.45 -0.43 35.42
N ASN A 6 40.98 0.01 34.24
CA ASN A 6 40.42 1.34 34.08
C ASN A 6 38.92 1.25 33.77
N ASN A 7 38.17 1.65 34.79
CA ASN A 7 36.78 2.07 34.81
C ASN A 7 36.63 3.42 34.08
N THR A 8 35.61 3.58 33.24
CA THR A 8 34.96 4.89 33.01
C THR A 8 33.49 4.67 32.66
N GLU A 9 32.67 4.68 33.70
CA GLU A 9 31.49 5.55 33.84
C GLU A 9 30.59 5.82 32.62
N ASN A 10 29.35 5.33 32.74
CA ASN A 10 28.14 6.16 32.93
C ASN A 10 27.67 7.04 31.75
N LYS A 11 26.52 6.69 31.16
CA LYS A 11 25.26 7.44 31.32
C LYS A 11 24.12 6.86 30.46
N ASN A 12 23.13 6.38 31.20
CA ASN A 12 21.70 6.48 30.93
C ASN A 12 21.28 7.41 29.78
N GLU A 13 20.77 6.86 28.68
CA GLU A 13 19.70 7.50 27.90
C GLU A 13 18.59 6.50 27.62
N LYS A 14 17.61 6.60 28.53
CA LYS A 14 16.20 6.32 28.32
C LYS A 14 15.70 6.86 26.97
N SER A 15 14.66 6.21 26.48
CA SER A 15 13.67 6.70 25.51
C SER A 15 14.11 6.86 24.05
N LYS A 16 13.56 5.99 23.21
CA LYS A 16 12.47 6.41 22.34
C LYS A 16 11.51 5.24 22.13
N GLU A 17 10.44 5.26 22.89
CA GLU A 17 9.14 4.84 22.38
C GLU A 17 9.01 5.46 21.00
N THR A 18 9.05 4.64 19.96
CA THR A 18 8.68 5.06 18.62
C THR A 18 7.22 5.45 18.72
N ALA A 19 7.00 6.76 18.80
CA ALA A 19 5.71 7.40 18.69
C ALA A 19 4.88 6.65 17.65
N THR A 20 3.72 6.17 18.07
CA THR A 20 2.58 5.90 17.21
C THR A 20 2.39 7.17 16.40
N GLN A 21 3.01 7.21 15.22
CA GLN A 21 2.70 8.25 14.25
C GLN A 21 1.26 7.98 13.89
N ASP A 22 0.37 8.90 14.24
CA ASP A 22 -0.91 9.06 13.58
C ASP A 22 -0.60 9.30 12.09
N GLN A 23 -0.33 8.21 11.37
CA GLN A 23 -0.20 8.21 9.93
C GLN A 23 -1.61 8.40 9.41
N THR A 24 -2.04 9.66 9.35
CA THR A 24 -3.20 10.04 8.55
C THR A 24 -2.83 9.69 7.12
N PHE A 25 -3.37 8.57 6.63
CA PHE A 25 -3.21 8.14 5.26
C PHE A 25 -3.93 9.17 4.38
N THR A 26 -3.16 9.99 3.67
CA THR A 26 -3.70 11.01 2.77
C THR A 26 -3.70 10.53 1.33
N LEU A 27 -4.52 11.17 0.49
CA LEU A 27 -4.49 10.96 -0.95
C LEU A 27 -3.08 11.18 -1.53
N GLU A 28 -2.41 12.25 -1.10
CA GLU A 28 -1.04 12.57 -1.54
C GLU A 28 -0.06 11.44 -1.21
N TYR A 29 -0.19 10.82 -0.03
CA TYR A 29 0.63 9.68 0.36
C TYR A 29 0.43 8.49 -0.59
N VAL A 30 -0.82 8.16 -0.92
CA VAL A 30 -1.14 7.04 -1.83
C VAL A 30 -0.55 7.29 -3.22
N LEU A 31 -0.76 8.48 -3.79
CA LEU A 31 -0.23 8.84 -5.10
C LEU A 31 1.30 8.79 -5.15
N LYS A 32 1.97 9.33 -4.12
CA LYS A 32 3.42 9.28 -4.01
C LYS A 32 3.96 7.84 -3.97
N LYS A 33 3.26 6.92 -3.30
CA LYS A 33 3.66 5.51 -3.25
C LYS A 33 3.48 4.81 -4.59
N ILE A 34 2.41 5.10 -5.32
CA ILE A 34 2.20 4.61 -6.70
C ILE A 34 3.33 5.11 -7.62
N ASP A 35 3.67 6.40 -7.57
CA ASP A 35 4.76 6.96 -8.38
C ASP A 35 6.11 6.33 -8.04
N THR A 36 6.37 6.08 -6.75
CA THR A 36 7.61 5.42 -6.31
C THR A 36 7.73 4.01 -6.91
N ILE A 37 6.66 3.21 -6.85
CA ILE A 37 6.65 1.86 -7.43
C ILE A 37 6.84 1.91 -8.95
N ARG A 38 6.18 2.87 -9.61
CA ARG A 38 6.29 3.06 -11.07
C ARG A 38 7.71 3.42 -11.50
N MET A 39 8.44 4.21 -10.72
CA MET A 39 9.80 4.64 -11.05
C MET A 39 10.86 3.59 -10.71
N ASP A 40 10.56 2.65 -9.81
CA ASP A 40 11.49 1.60 -9.41
C ASP A 40 11.53 0.45 -10.42
N THR A 41 12.18 0.71 -11.57
CA THR A 41 12.41 -0.25 -12.66
C THR A 41 13.87 -0.73 -12.75
N GLU A 42 14.74 -0.27 -11.84
CA GLU A 42 16.17 -0.57 -11.86
C GLU A 42 16.46 -2.07 -11.81
N HIS A 43 15.74 -2.80 -10.96
CA HIS A 43 15.81 -4.26 -10.83
C HIS A 43 15.56 -5.01 -12.16
N ILE A 44 14.73 -4.48 -13.08
CA ILE A 44 14.53 -5.08 -14.42
C ILE A 44 15.78 -4.91 -15.28
N HIS A 45 16.36 -3.71 -15.26
CA HIS A 45 17.58 -3.42 -16.00
C HIS A 45 18.76 -4.23 -15.46
N GLU A 46 18.86 -4.38 -14.13
CA GLU A 46 19.86 -5.23 -13.50
C GLU A 46 19.68 -6.70 -13.86
N ALA A 47 18.45 -7.22 -13.88
CA ALA A 47 18.16 -8.58 -14.29
C ALA A 47 18.55 -8.85 -15.76
N ILE A 48 18.17 -7.94 -16.67
CA ILE A 48 18.56 -8.02 -18.09
C ILE A 48 20.08 -7.98 -18.24
N ASN A 49 20.75 -7.08 -17.53
CA ASN A 49 22.21 -6.96 -17.53
C ASN A 49 22.88 -8.22 -16.97
N THR A 50 22.31 -8.80 -15.91
CA THR A 50 22.80 -10.03 -15.29
C THR A 50 22.71 -11.18 -16.27
N ILE A 51 21.56 -11.38 -16.91
CA ILE A 51 21.36 -12.40 -17.96
C ILE A 51 22.33 -12.17 -19.12
N GLY A 52 22.47 -10.92 -19.61
CA GLY A 52 23.38 -10.59 -20.71
C GLY A 52 24.86 -10.77 -20.40
N LYS A 53 25.24 -10.80 -19.11
CA LYS A 53 26.61 -11.05 -18.64
C LYS A 53 26.85 -12.49 -18.19
N MET A 54 25.82 -13.35 -18.18
CA MET A 54 26.01 -14.75 -17.84
C MET A 54 26.93 -15.38 -18.88
N GLN A 55 28.06 -15.93 -18.41
CA GLN A 55 28.90 -16.75 -19.26
C GLN A 55 28.14 -18.02 -19.65
N ASN A 56 28.15 -18.35 -20.94
CA ASN A 56 27.64 -19.62 -21.41
C ASN A 56 28.45 -20.73 -20.75
N ASN A 57 27.77 -21.62 -20.05
CA ASN A 57 28.36 -22.83 -19.52
C ASN A 57 28.54 -23.80 -20.68
N GLU A 58 29.69 -23.70 -21.36
CA GLU A 58 30.16 -24.68 -22.33
C GLU A 58 30.55 -25.98 -21.62
N SER A 59 29.57 -26.63 -20.99
CA SER A 59 29.74 -27.98 -20.50
C SER A 59 29.73 -28.92 -21.70
N VAL A 60 30.82 -29.69 -21.83
CA VAL A 60 31.05 -30.68 -22.90
C VAL A 60 29.91 -31.70 -23.04
N ASN A 61 29.07 -31.84 -22.01
CA ASN A 61 27.90 -32.74 -21.98
C ASN A 61 26.53 -32.04 -22.17
N GLY A 62 26.47 -30.80 -22.66
CA GLY A 62 25.21 -30.12 -22.99
C GLY A 62 24.38 -29.73 -21.76
N GLY A 63 25.02 -29.11 -20.77
CA GLY A 63 24.38 -28.81 -19.48
C GLY A 63 23.30 -27.72 -19.51
N PHE A 64 22.16 -27.97 -18.87
CA PHE A 64 21.03 -27.03 -18.68
C PHE A 64 21.29 -25.86 -17.70
N GLY A 65 22.54 -25.66 -17.28
CA GLY A 65 22.89 -24.71 -16.22
C GLY A 65 22.60 -23.25 -16.57
N ASP A 66 22.69 -22.89 -17.85
CA ASP A 66 22.43 -21.52 -18.32
C ASP A 66 20.94 -21.21 -18.32
N GLN A 67 20.13 -22.18 -18.76
CA GLN A 67 18.68 -22.09 -18.72
C GLN A 67 18.18 -21.94 -17.28
N ALA A 68 18.66 -22.79 -16.35
CA ALA A 68 18.25 -22.73 -14.95
C ALA A 68 18.60 -21.38 -14.29
N LYS A 69 19.74 -20.78 -14.65
CA LYS A 69 20.12 -19.44 -14.15
C LYS A 69 19.25 -18.34 -14.72
N ALA A 70 18.97 -18.38 -16.03
CA ALA A 70 18.09 -17.42 -16.68
C ALA A 70 16.66 -17.51 -16.11
N GLU A 71 16.15 -18.73 -15.90
CA GLU A 71 14.85 -18.99 -15.27
C GLU A 71 14.80 -18.46 -13.83
N ALA A 72 15.87 -18.66 -13.04
CA ALA A 72 15.93 -18.12 -11.68
C ALA A 72 15.87 -16.58 -11.65
N VAL A 73 16.58 -15.91 -12.55
CA VAL A 73 16.52 -14.44 -12.68
C VAL A 73 15.14 -13.99 -13.13
N ALA A 74 14.55 -14.65 -14.13
CA ALA A 74 13.20 -14.36 -14.59
C ALA A 74 12.15 -14.53 -13.47
N ALA A 75 12.25 -15.61 -12.69
CA ALA A 75 11.36 -15.88 -11.57
C ALA A 75 11.49 -14.82 -10.45
N ALA A 76 12.71 -14.33 -10.17
CA ALA A 76 12.92 -13.27 -9.20
C ALA A 76 12.25 -11.95 -9.65
N VAL A 77 12.42 -11.56 -10.92
CA VAL A 77 11.76 -10.37 -11.48
C VAL A 77 10.24 -10.53 -11.45
N GLN A 78 9.74 -11.70 -11.87
CA GLN A 78 8.30 -11.99 -11.88
C GLN A 78 7.68 -11.94 -10.48
N SER A 79 8.36 -12.50 -9.48
CA SER A 79 7.91 -12.46 -8.09
C SER A 79 7.83 -11.00 -7.59
N ARG A 80 8.85 -10.19 -7.87
CA ARG A 80 8.85 -8.77 -7.50
C ARG A 80 7.71 -8.02 -8.16
N GLU A 81 7.50 -8.22 -9.45
CA GLU A 81 6.43 -7.53 -10.18
C GLU A 81 5.05 -7.98 -9.72
N THR A 82 4.91 -9.24 -9.33
CA THR A 82 3.69 -9.73 -8.68
C THR A 82 3.42 -8.99 -7.36
N THR A 83 4.45 -8.77 -6.54
CA THR A 83 4.33 -7.97 -5.31
C THR A 83 3.95 -6.52 -5.62
N ASN A 84 4.54 -5.90 -6.65
CA ASN A 84 4.15 -4.55 -7.07
C ASN A 84 2.68 -4.45 -7.46
N GLN A 85 2.20 -5.42 -8.25
CA GLN A 85 0.79 -5.45 -8.65
C GLN A 85 -0.14 -5.62 -7.45
N GLN A 86 0.26 -6.41 -6.44
CA GLN A 86 -0.49 -6.52 -5.19
C GLN A 86 -0.49 -5.20 -4.40
N LEU A 87 0.65 -4.50 -4.33
CA LEU A 87 0.75 -3.19 -3.70
C LEU A 87 -0.11 -2.14 -4.42
N LEU A 88 -0.09 -2.10 -5.75
CA LEU A 88 -0.93 -1.20 -6.54
C LEU A 88 -2.42 -1.44 -6.26
N LYS A 89 -2.86 -2.70 -6.20
CA LYS A 89 -4.24 -3.05 -5.82
C LYS A 89 -4.59 -2.61 -4.40
N LEU A 90 -3.65 -2.67 -3.46
CA LEU A 90 -3.85 -2.17 -2.10
C LEU A 90 -4.01 -0.64 -2.11
N TYR A 91 -3.14 0.07 -2.83
CA TYR A 91 -3.21 1.52 -2.95
C TYR A 91 -4.46 2.01 -3.66
N GLU A 92 -4.95 1.28 -4.66
CA GLU A 92 -6.25 1.54 -5.30
C GLU A 92 -7.39 1.47 -4.29
N LYS A 93 -7.43 0.44 -3.44
CA LYS A 93 -8.44 0.33 -2.38
C LYS A 93 -8.35 1.48 -1.37
N MET A 94 -7.14 1.82 -0.93
CA MET A 94 -6.93 2.97 -0.04
C MET A 94 -7.37 4.28 -0.69
N TYR A 95 -7.16 4.43 -2.00
CA TYR A 95 -7.62 5.59 -2.74
C TYR A 95 -9.15 5.67 -2.75
N ASP A 96 -9.84 4.55 -2.99
CA ASP A 96 -11.29 4.48 -2.95
C ASP A 96 -11.87 4.72 -1.55
N ASP A 97 -11.20 4.25 -0.50
CA ASP A 97 -11.60 4.49 0.90
C ASP A 97 -11.44 5.97 1.31
N LEU A 98 -10.47 6.68 0.73
CA LEU A 98 -10.21 8.09 1.00
C LEU A 98 -11.05 9.03 0.15
N LYS A 99 -11.67 8.56 -0.94
CA LYS A 99 -12.58 9.39 -1.72
C LYS A 99 -13.86 9.62 -0.94
N PRO A 100 -14.42 10.85 -0.98
CA PRO A 100 -15.78 11.06 -0.51
C PRO A 100 -16.72 10.17 -1.34
N GLN A 101 -17.33 9.19 -0.68
CA GLN A 101 -18.37 8.37 -1.29
C GLN A 101 -19.47 9.32 -1.77
N PRO A 102 -19.92 9.23 -3.05
CA PRO A 102 -21.05 10.01 -3.48
C PRO A 102 -22.22 9.68 -2.56
N GLN A 103 -22.72 10.68 -1.84
CA GLN A 103 -23.97 10.56 -1.10
C GLN A 103 -24.97 9.97 -2.10
N SER A 104 -25.62 8.86 -1.74
CA SER A 104 -26.62 8.31 -2.66
C SER A 104 -27.64 9.42 -2.94
N PRO A 105 -28.11 9.57 -4.19
CA PRO A 105 -29.11 10.60 -4.51
C PRO A 105 -30.35 10.49 -3.61
N PHE A 106 -30.59 9.31 -3.05
CA PHE A 106 -31.61 9.05 -2.05
C PHE A 106 -31.33 9.69 -0.68
N LYS A 107 -30.07 9.70 -0.19
CA LYS A 107 -29.68 10.38 1.07
C LYS A 107 -29.82 11.89 0.97
N GLU A 108 -29.43 12.48 -0.17
CA GLU A 108 -29.59 13.92 -0.41
C GLU A 108 -31.07 14.31 -0.47
N LYS A 109 -31.87 13.51 -1.18
CA LYS A 109 -33.33 13.72 -1.27
C LYS A 109 -34.04 13.50 0.07
N ALA A 110 -33.59 12.52 0.87
CA ALA A 110 -34.08 12.27 2.22
C ALA A 110 -33.76 13.45 3.16
N LEU A 111 -32.55 14.00 3.09
CA LEU A 111 -32.14 15.15 3.90
C LEU A 111 -32.94 16.41 3.53
N ALA A 112 -33.15 16.67 2.23
CA ALA A 112 -33.95 17.79 1.76
C ALA A 112 -35.43 17.69 2.19
N MET A 113 -36.02 16.48 2.12
CA MET A 113 -37.37 16.26 2.63
C MET A 113 -37.46 16.36 4.15
N ALA A 114 -36.44 15.93 4.89
CA ALA A 114 -36.38 16.09 6.35
C ALA A 114 -36.45 17.57 6.74
N MET A 115 -35.63 18.42 6.10
CA MET A 115 -35.62 19.86 6.32
C MET A 115 -36.98 20.49 5.98
N THR A 116 -37.56 20.11 4.85
CA THR A 116 -38.86 20.62 4.40
C THR A 116 -40.01 20.17 5.31
N ALA A 117 -39.95 18.94 5.83
CA ALA A 117 -40.94 18.40 6.78
C ALA A 117 -40.86 19.08 8.15
N MET A 118 -39.64 19.41 8.61
CA MET A 118 -39.45 20.18 9.85
C MET A 118 -39.99 21.60 9.73
N ASP A 119 -39.79 22.27 8.59
CA ASP A 119 -40.28 23.62 8.36
C ASP A 119 -41.81 23.67 8.18
N ASN A 120 -42.41 22.64 7.58
CA ASN A 120 -43.85 22.57 7.32
C ASN A 120 -44.65 21.75 8.35
N GLY A 121 -43.99 21.20 9.37
CA GLY A 121 -44.62 20.35 10.39
C GLY A 121 -45.22 19.03 9.86
N CYS A 122 -44.83 18.58 8.66
CA CYS A 122 -45.41 17.42 7.97
C CYS A 122 -44.50 16.18 8.14
N PHE A 123 -44.61 15.49 9.28
CA PHE A 123 -43.74 14.36 9.64
C PHE A 123 -44.13 13.01 9.02
N ASP A 124 -45.35 12.87 8.50
CA ASP A 124 -45.90 11.58 8.06
C ASP A 124 -45.21 11.04 6.79
N GLU A 125 -44.95 11.91 5.82
CA GLU A 125 -44.19 11.56 4.60
C GLU A 125 -42.74 11.18 4.92
N PHE A 126 -42.13 11.87 5.88
CA PHE A 126 -40.76 11.57 6.32
C PHE A 126 -40.66 10.23 7.07
N SER A 127 -41.67 9.87 7.87
CA SER A 127 -41.70 8.60 8.61
C SER A 127 -41.67 7.39 7.66
N SER A 128 -42.49 7.41 6.60
CA SER A 128 -42.54 6.30 5.63
C SER A 128 -41.21 6.10 4.88
N LEU A 129 -40.47 7.19 4.64
CA LEU A 129 -39.16 7.16 4.00
C LEU A 129 -38.07 6.65 4.94
N LEU A 130 -38.13 6.99 6.23
CA LEU A 130 -37.23 6.43 7.25
C LEU A 130 -37.44 4.93 7.46
N ASP A 131 -38.68 4.46 7.42
CA ASP A 131 -38.97 3.03 7.47
C ASP A 131 -38.41 2.31 6.23
N THR A 132 -38.46 2.95 5.06
CA THR A 132 -37.81 2.42 3.84
C THR A 132 -36.28 2.37 3.99
N LEU A 133 -35.68 3.38 4.65
CA LEU A 133 -34.24 3.42 4.98
C LEU A 133 -33.81 2.38 6.01
N ARG A 134 -34.68 2.01 6.95
CA ARG A 134 -34.39 0.98 7.98
C ARG A 134 -34.29 -0.43 7.38
N HIS A 135 -34.87 -0.65 6.20
CA HIS A 135 -34.97 -1.96 5.55
C HIS A 135 -34.16 -2.08 4.24
N SER A 136 -33.33 -1.07 3.91
CA SER A 136 -32.31 -1.11 2.83
C SER A 136 -30.91 -1.29 3.41
#